data_AF-A0A0F2LRZ8-F1
#
_entry.id   AF-A0A0F2LRZ8-F1
#
_cell.length_a   1.000
_cell.length_b   1.000
_cell.length_c   1.000
_cell.angle_alpha   90.00
_cell.angle_beta   90.00
_cell.angle_gamma   90.00
#
_symmetry.space_group_name_H-M   'P 1'
#
loop_
_entity.id
_entity.type
_entity.pdbx_description
1 polymer ?
#
loop_
_entity_poly.entity_id
_entity_poly.type
_entity_poly.pdbx_seq_one_letter_code
_entity_poly.pdbx_strand_id
1 'polypeptide(L)'
;MGLKGLIVALFQLDKDWTTRIVMAMLVMGVIWGLLGVIDSLMVRIQETAWGTLGTLVMTSQEYYGGVTLHAERDLFGFAQQVIYALFIYFTIKLLNLQPRAKWLLNISFIILNISMMFMEGPIVAYPVFNDNYFSATDWYYISPMGIPGYSQYVVSPLFFIGWLLLDIFTYTGGIWIVYHYYIASKSLKEKLPVPLVYFLMVTLMFMIGYSGVTAADVWDLLAYAGVVGLNA
;
A
#
# COMPACT_ATOMS: atom_id res chain seq x y z
N MET A 1 -30.63 1.13 -14.16
CA MET A 1 -29.22 1.26 -14.58
C MET A 1 -28.62 -0.13 -14.66
N GLY A 2 -28.08 -0.56 -15.81
CA GLY A 2 -27.45 -1.89 -15.94
C GLY A 2 -25.99 -1.93 -15.46
N LEU A 3 -25.41 -3.13 -15.32
CA LEU A 3 -24.03 -3.34 -14.81
C LEU A 3 -22.98 -2.50 -15.55
N LYS A 4 -23.04 -2.48 -16.89
CA LYS A 4 -22.15 -1.63 -17.71
C LYS A 4 -22.25 -0.15 -17.32
N GLY A 5 -23.48 0.34 -17.11
CA GLY A 5 -23.73 1.72 -16.72
C GLY A 5 -23.16 2.03 -15.33
N LEU A 6 -23.29 1.09 -14.39
CA LEU A 6 -22.70 1.20 -13.06
C LEU A 6 -21.17 1.27 -13.12
N ILE A 7 -20.52 0.39 -13.89
CA ILE A 7 -19.04 0.38 -14.03
C ILE A 7 -18.55 1.69 -14.64
N VAL A 8 -19.20 2.17 -15.70
CA VAL A 8 -18.84 3.45 -16.33
C VAL A 8 -19.01 4.60 -15.33
N ALA A 9 -20.08 4.61 -14.55
CA ALA A 9 -20.33 5.63 -13.54
C ALA A 9 -19.34 5.57 -12.37
N LEU A 10 -19.01 4.38 -11.86
CA LEU A 10 -18.09 4.22 -10.73
C LEU A 10 -16.65 4.63 -11.10
N PHE A 11 -16.15 4.13 -12.22
CA PHE A 11 -14.78 4.38 -12.67
C PHE A 11 -14.65 5.63 -13.54
N GLN A 12 -15.75 6.34 -13.80
CA GLN A 12 -15.81 7.52 -14.66
C GLN A 12 -15.15 7.25 -16.03
N LEU A 13 -15.43 6.09 -16.64
CA LEU A 13 -14.76 5.61 -17.86
C LEU A 13 -15.02 6.47 -19.10
N ASP A 14 -16.01 7.37 -19.04
CA ASP A 14 -16.33 8.36 -20.07
C ASP A 14 -15.48 9.64 -19.96
N LYS A 15 -14.77 9.87 -18.85
CA LYS A 15 -13.98 11.11 -18.59
C LYS A 15 -12.58 11.06 -19.18
N ASP A 16 -11.75 12.07 -18.95
CA ASP A 16 -10.35 12.06 -19.37
C ASP A 16 -9.54 10.99 -18.62
N TRP A 17 -8.36 10.65 -19.13
CA TRP A 17 -7.55 9.56 -18.59
C TRP A 17 -7.08 9.79 -17.15
N THR A 18 -6.91 11.04 -16.72
CA THR A 18 -6.48 11.36 -15.34
C THR A 18 -7.65 11.20 -14.38
N THR A 19 -8.84 11.63 -14.77
CA THR A 19 -10.06 11.36 -13.99
C THR A 19 -10.30 9.85 -13.84
N ARG A 20 -10.12 9.06 -14.92
CA ARG A 20 -10.27 7.59 -14.86
C ARG A 20 -9.31 6.95 -13.86
N ILE A 21 -8.03 7.32 -13.88
CA ILE A 21 -7.04 6.71 -12.98
C ILE A 21 -7.24 7.15 -11.54
N VAL A 22 -7.58 8.42 -11.29
CA VAL A 22 -7.97 8.90 -9.95
C VAL A 22 -9.15 8.11 -9.41
N MET A 23 -10.19 7.92 -10.22
CA MET A 23 -11.37 7.15 -9.79
C MET A 23 -11.05 5.67 -9.60
N ALA A 24 -10.21 5.08 -10.44
CA ALA A 24 -9.74 3.72 -10.24
C ALA A 24 -8.97 3.58 -8.90
N MET A 25 -8.10 4.53 -8.57
CA MET A 25 -7.40 4.58 -7.29
C MET A 25 -8.37 4.73 -6.11
N LEU A 26 -9.38 5.61 -6.21
CA LEU A 26 -10.38 5.78 -5.14
C LEU A 26 -11.22 4.51 -4.95
N VAL A 27 -11.73 3.92 -6.03
CA VAL A 27 -12.55 2.70 -5.96
C VAL A 27 -11.75 1.54 -5.39
N MET A 28 -10.54 1.28 -5.93
CA MET A 28 -9.69 0.21 -5.42
C MET A 28 -9.23 0.48 -3.98
N GLY A 29 -8.99 1.74 -3.61
CA GLY A 29 -8.64 2.09 -2.23
C GLY A 29 -9.77 1.73 -1.27
N VAL A 30 -11.01 2.09 -1.62
CA VAL A 30 -12.19 1.71 -0.82
C VAL A 30 -12.35 0.20 -0.74
N ILE A 31 -12.07 -0.55 -1.81
CA ILE A 31 -12.09 -2.02 -1.79
C ILE A 31 -11.08 -2.56 -0.78
N TRP A 32 -9.84 -2.07 -0.79
CA TRP A 32 -8.83 -2.46 0.20
C TRP A 32 -9.27 -2.11 1.62
N GLY A 33 -9.82 -0.92 1.85
CA GLY A 33 -10.29 -0.51 3.18
C GLY A 33 -11.47 -1.35 3.68
N LEU A 34 -12.37 -1.79 2.79
CA LEU A 34 -13.45 -2.70 3.17
C LEU A 34 -12.90 -4.08 3.58
N LEU A 35 -11.85 -4.56 2.93
CA LEU A 35 -11.16 -5.79 3.33
C LEU A 35 -10.48 -5.62 4.70
N GLY A 36 -9.76 -4.51 4.91
CA GLY A 36 -9.11 -4.23 6.20
C GLY A 36 -10.10 -4.08 7.36
N VAL A 37 -11.31 -3.54 7.11
CA VAL A 37 -12.39 -3.54 8.10
C VAL A 37 -12.82 -4.97 8.48
N ILE A 38 -12.94 -5.87 7.51
CA ILE A 38 -13.27 -7.28 7.78
C ILE A 38 -12.19 -7.92 8.65
N ASP A 39 -10.91 -7.70 8.33
CA ASP A 39 -9.80 -8.23 9.11
C ASP A 39 -9.82 -7.70 10.56
N SER A 40 -10.04 -6.40 10.73
CA SER A 40 -10.16 -5.78 12.06
C SER A 40 -11.31 -6.36 12.88
N LEU A 41 -12.44 -6.64 12.24
CA LEU A 41 -13.60 -7.24 12.90
C LEU A 41 -13.27 -8.64 13.41
N MET A 42 -12.58 -9.45 12.61
CA MET A 42 -12.12 -10.78 13.03
C MET A 42 -11.21 -10.69 14.25
N VAL A 43 -10.23 -9.78 14.24
CA VAL A 43 -9.35 -9.52 15.39
C VAL A 43 -10.16 -9.15 16.64
N ARG A 44 -11.13 -8.24 16.52
CA ARG A 44 -11.98 -7.82 17.66
C ARG A 44 -12.86 -8.95 18.20
N ILE A 45 -13.37 -9.83 17.33
CA ILE A 45 -14.15 -11.01 17.74
C ILE A 45 -13.28 -11.95 18.59
N GLN A 46 -12.04 -12.22 18.15
CA GLN A 46 -11.09 -13.05 18.91
C GLN A 46 -10.75 -12.46 20.27
N GLU A 47 -10.43 -11.17 20.34
CA GLU A 47 -10.13 -10.51 21.61
C GLU A 47 -11.33 -10.50 22.56
N THR A 48 -12.54 -10.29 22.02
CA THR A 48 -13.77 -10.33 22.81
C THR A 48 -14.01 -11.74 23.35
N ALA A 49 -13.94 -12.77 22.50
CA ALA A 49 -14.13 -14.16 22.90
C ALA A 49 -13.11 -14.60 23.96
N TRP A 50 -11.85 -14.20 23.81
CA TRP A 50 -10.83 -14.45 24.83
C TRP A 50 -11.14 -13.72 26.14
N GLY A 51 -11.45 -12.43 26.05
CA GLY A 51 -11.70 -11.58 27.22
C GLY A 51 -12.97 -11.91 28.00
N THR A 52 -14.01 -12.42 27.34
CA THR A 52 -15.30 -12.71 27.99
C THR A 52 -15.55 -14.19 28.25
N LEU A 53 -15.07 -15.08 27.38
CA LEU A 53 -15.37 -16.52 27.43
C LEU A 53 -14.12 -17.37 27.72
N GLY A 54 -12.91 -16.80 27.66
CA GLY A 54 -11.66 -17.57 27.76
C GLY A 54 -11.46 -18.55 26.60
N THR A 55 -12.12 -18.30 25.46
CA THR A 55 -12.09 -19.20 24.29
C THR A 55 -11.35 -18.54 23.13
N LEU A 56 -10.48 -19.30 22.47
CA LEU A 56 -9.87 -18.90 21.21
C LEU A 56 -10.78 -19.36 20.05
N VAL A 57 -11.24 -18.42 19.23
CA VAL A 57 -12.04 -18.70 18.01
C VAL A 57 -11.16 -18.77 16.75
N MET A 58 -9.95 -18.23 16.84
CA MET A 58 -8.88 -18.29 15.85
C MET A 58 -7.62 -18.84 16.50
N THR A 59 -6.78 -19.52 15.73
CA THR A 59 -5.42 -19.84 16.12
C THR A 59 -4.61 -18.56 16.36
N SER A 60 -3.50 -18.67 17.10
CA SER A 60 -2.62 -17.52 17.33
C SER A 60 -2.15 -16.91 16.01
N GLN A 61 -1.97 -17.71 14.97
CA GLN A 61 -1.50 -17.17 13.71
C GLN A 61 -2.61 -16.50 12.89
N GLU A 62 -3.80 -17.07 12.81
CA GLU A 62 -4.93 -16.41 12.14
C GLU A 62 -5.19 -15.03 12.77
N TYR A 63 -5.02 -14.92 14.09
CA TYR A 63 -5.08 -13.64 14.80
C TYR A 63 -3.98 -12.67 14.33
N TYR A 64 -2.71 -13.06 14.34
CA TYR A 64 -1.61 -12.18 13.92
C TYR A 64 -1.65 -11.87 12.42
N GLY A 65 -2.05 -12.81 11.57
CA GLY A 65 -2.30 -12.59 10.16
C GLY A 65 -3.42 -11.58 9.93
N GLY A 66 -4.52 -11.67 10.69
CA GLY A 66 -5.60 -10.68 10.65
C GLY A 66 -5.13 -9.28 11.06
N VAL A 67 -4.24 -9.16 12.06
CA VAL A 67 -3.65 -7.87 12.46
C VAL A 67 -2.77 -7.30 11.34
N THR A 68 -1.90 -8.13 10.73
CA THR A 68 -1.05 -7.72 9.61
C THR A 68 -1.88 -7.25 8.43
N LEU A 69 -2.81 -8.09 7.94
CA LEU A 69 -3.67 -7.79 6.80
C LEU A 69 -4.47 -6.50 7.00
N HIS A 70 -5.08 -6.35 8.19
CA HIS A 70 -5.83 -5.15 8.53
C HIS A 70 -4.97 -3.89 8.31
N ALA A 71 -3.80 -3.87 8.93
CA ALA A 71 -2.93 -2.70 8.90
C ALA A 71 -2.36 -2.44 7.50
N GLU A 72 -1.95 -3.47 6.76
CA GLU A 72 -1.48 -3.32 5.39
C GLU A 72 -2.56 -2.74 4.45
N ARG A 73 -3.76 -3.32 4.49
CA ARG A 73 -4.89 -2.93 3.64
C ARG A 73 -5.37 -1.53 3.98
N ASP A 74 -5.48 -1.18 5.25
CA ASP A 74 -5.99 0.14 5.66
C ASP A 74 -4.96 1.25 5.48
N LEU A 75 -3.67 1.00 5.75
CA LEU A 75 -2.62 2.02 5.61
C LEU A 75 -2.21 2.21 4.16
N PHE A 76 -1.91 1.13 3.45
CA PHE A 76 -1.23 1.21 2.15
C PHE A 76 -2.20 1.01 0.99
N GLY A 77 -3.04 -0.03 1.06
CA GLY A 77 -4.07 -0.29 0.05
C GLY A 77 -5.14 0.81 0.01
N PHE A 78 -5.57 1.29 1.17
CA PHE A 78 -6.61 2.31 1.31
C PHE A 78 -6.03 3.71 1.49
N ALA A 79 -5.46 4.03 2.66
CA ALA A 79 -5.18 5.42 3.02
C ALA A 79 -4.16 6.07 2.08
N GLN A 80 -3.02 5.42 1.85
CA GLN A 80 -1.99 5.94 0.94
C GLN A 80 -2.53 6.08 -0.50
N GLN A 81 -3.23 5.06 -1.01
CA GLN A 81 -3.83 5.10 -2.34
C GLN A 81 -4.81 6.26 -2.51
N VAL A 82 -5.70 6.46 -1.53
CA VAL A 82 -6.69 7.55 -1.53
C VAL A 82 -6.00 8.91 -1.43
N ILE A 83 -4.98 9.05 -0.58
CA ILE A 83 -4.21 10.30 -0.46
C ILE A 83 -3.57 10.65 -1.81
N TYR A 84 -2.91 9.70 -2.47
CA TYR A 84 -2.31 9.94 -3.78
C TYR A 84 -3.37 10.31 -4.82
N ALA A 85 -4.52 9.64 -4.85
CA ALA A 85 -5.62 9.95 -5.77
C ALA A 85 -6.12 11.40 -5.60
N LEU A 86 -6.34 11.83 -4.35
CA LEU A 86 -6.75 13.20 -4.03
C LEU A 86 -5.67 14.21 -4.42
N PHE A 87 -4.41 13.91 -4.10
CA PHE A 87 -3.30 14.81 -4.41
C PHE A 87 -3.12 14.97 -5.92
N ILE A 88 -3.20 13.88 -6.69
CA ILE A 88 -3.15 13.91 -8.16
C ILE A 88 -4.28 14.79 -8.70
N TYR A 89 -5.52 14.54 -8.27
CA TYR A 89 -6.69 15.28 -8.73
C TYR A 89 -6.56 16.78 -8.47
N PHE A 90 -6.28 17.16 -7.22
CA PHE A 90 -6.20 18.56 -6.84
C PHE A 90 -4.94 19.24 -7.37
N THR A 91 -3.81 18.53 -7.50
CA THR A 91 -2.59 19.07 -8.12
C THR A 91 -2.88 19.54 -9.54
N ILE A 92 -3.48 18.68 -10.37
CA ILE A 92 -3.81 19.04 -11.76
C ILE A 92 -4.85 20.16 -11.81
N LYS A 93 -5.91 20.05 -11.00
CA LYS A 93 -7.02 21.00 -11.02
C LYS A 93 -6.61 22.40 -10.54
N LEU A 94 -5.85 22.49 -9.46
CA LEU A 94 -5.49 23.78 -8.85
C LEU A 94 -4.25 24.40 -9.49
N LEU A 95 -3.32 23.60 -10.05
CA LEU A 95 -2.24 24.14 -10.90
C LEU A 95 -2.74 24.51 -12.31
N ASN A 96 -3.97 24.12 -12.67
CA ASN A 96 -4.58 24.35 -13.97
C ASN A 96 -3.67 23.88 -15.13
N LEU A 97 -3.10 22.69 -14.98
CA LEU A 97 -2.20 22.09 -15.96
C LEU A 97 -2.88 20.97 -16.75
N GLN A 98 -2.39 20.74 -17.96
CA GLN A 98 -2.69 19.51 -18.68
C GLN A 98 -1.84 18.36 -18.12
N PRO A 99 -2.45 17.24 -17.71
CA PRO A 99 -1.72 16.12 -17.14
C PRO A 99 -0.85 15.45 -18.21
N ARG A 100 0.38 15.09 -17.83
CA ARG A 100 1.42 14.49 -18.68
C ARG A 100 1.91 13.17 -18.07
N ALA A 101 2.85 12.50 -18.75
CA ALA A 101 3.46 11.26 -18.27
C ALA A 101 2.44 10.17 -17.88
N LYS A 102 1.41 9.98 -18.72
CA LYS A 102 0.31 9.02 -18.50
C LYS A 102 0.79 7.63 -18.11
N TRP A 103 1.83 7.12 -18.75
CA TRP A 103 2.33 5.77 -18.49
C TRP A 103 2.91 5.62 -17.08
N LEU A 104 3.63 6.64 -16.60
CA LEU A 104 4.20 6.62 -15.26
C LEU A 104 3.09 6.42 -14.22
N LEU A 105 2.02 7.24 -14.28
CA LEU A 105 0.94 7.15 -13.31
C LEU A 105 0.12 5.84 -13.41
N ASN A 106 -0.12 5.33 -14.62
CA ASN A 106 -0.82 4.04 -14.76
C ASN A 106 0.03 2.88 -14.23
N ILE A 107 1.33 2.89 -14.49
CA ILE A 107 2.25 1.89 -13.95
C ILE A 107 2.29 1.98 -12.43
N SER A 108 2.38 3.18 -11.86
CA SER A 108 2.30 3.39 -10.40
C SER A 108 1.05 2.74 -9.81
N PHE A 109 -0.13 3.02 -10.37
CA PHE A 109 -1.38 2.44 -9.90
C PHE A 109 -1.40 0.91 -9.96
N ILE A 110 -0.92 0.32 -11.07
CA ILE A 110 -0.85 -1.14 -11.22
C ILE A 110 0.11 -1.74 -10.18
N ILE A 111 1.29 -1.15 -10.02
CA ILE A 111 2.33 -1.62 -9.09
C ILE A 111 1.82 -1.62 -7.65
N LEU A 112 1.11 -0.57 -7.22
CA LEU A 112 0.50 -0.51 -5.89
C LEU A 112 -0.46 -1.67 -5.63
N ASN A 113 -1.33 -1.99 -6.58
CA ASN A 113 -2.32 -3.04 -6.38
C ASN A 113 -1.68 -4.44 -6.46
N ILE A 114 -0.65 -4.61 -7.29
CA ILE A 114 0.16 -5.84 -7.29
C ILE A 114 0.93 -5.98 -5.97
N SER A 115 1.48 -4.88 -5.44
CA SER A 115 2.17 -4.85 -4.15
C SER A 115 1.29 -5.42 -3.04
N MET A 116 0.04 -4.96 -2.92
CA MET A 116 -0.92 -5.49 -1.95
C MET A 116 -1.12 -7.00 -2.10
N MET A 117 -1.27 -7.50 -3.33
CA MET A 117 -1.42 -8.95 -3.56
C MET A 117 -0.19 -9.75 -3.12
N PHE A 118 1.01 -9.18 -3.22
CA PHE A 118 2.26 -9.81 -2.78
C PHE A 118 2.45 -9.76 -1.26
N MET A 119 2.07 -8.64 -0.63
CA MET A 119 2.06 -8.48 0.84
C MET A 119 1.13 -9.49 1.51
N GLU A 120 -0.09 -9.61 0.98
CA GLU A 120 -1.06 -10.61 1.43
C GLU A 120 -0.55 -12.02 1.16
N GLY A 121 -0.17 -12.29 -0.10
CA GLY A 121 0.29 -13.58 -0.60
C GLY A 121 -0.72 -14.73 -0.40
N PRO A 122 -0.44 -15.89 -1.01
CA PRO A 122 -0.56 -17.14 -0.29
C PRO A 122 0.81 -17.56 0.23
N ILE A 123 0.90 -18.01 1.49
CA ILE A 123 2.08 -18.74 1.98
C ILE A 123 2.03 -20.17 1.45
N VAL A 124 2.89 -20.55 0.50
CA VAL A 124 3.13 -21.96 0.15
C VAL A 124 4.62 -22.08 -0.23
N ALA A 125 5.49 -22.85 0.44
CA ALA A 125 5.48 -24.32 0.42
C ALA A 125 6.31 -25.00 1.54
N TYR A 126 6.83 -24.30 2.55
CA TYR A 126 7.56 -24.93 3.67
C TYR A 126 7.86 -23.94 4.80
N PRO A 127 7.76 -24.31 6.10
CA PRO A 127 7.37 -25.62 6.60
C PRO A 127 5.85 -25.85 6.55
N VAL A 128 5.46 -27.12 6.43
CA VAL A 128 4.07 -27.65 6.40
C VAL A 128 3.40 -27.57 7.80
N PHE A 129 3.82 -26.63 8.64
CA PHE A 129 3.45 -26.59 10.06
C PHE A 129 2.15 -25.79 10.31
N ASN A 130 1.64 -25.03 9.34
CA ASN A 130 0.47 -24.21 9.59
C ASN A 130 -0.36 -23.98 8.32
N ASP A 131 -1.68 -24.13 8.41
CA ASP A 131 -2.68 -23.90 7.35
C ASP A 131 -2.89 -22.39 7.07
N ASN A 132 -1.83 -21.57 7.14
CA ASN A 132 -1.96 -20.13 6.99
C ASN A 132 -1.73 -19.67 5.56
N TYR A 133 -2.67 -18.87 5.09
CA TYR A 133 -2.59 -18.24 3.79
C TYR A 133 -1.82 -16.90 3.81
N PHE A 134 -1.66 -16.25 4.98
CA PHE A 134 -1.21 -14.85 5.07
C PHE A 134 -0.05 -14.62 6.05
N SER A 135 0.75 -13.61 5.75
CA SER A 135 1.88 -13.14 6.57
C SER A 135 1.42 -12.71 7.97
N ALA A 136 2.11 -13.16 9.02
CA ALA A 136 1.71 -12.94 10.40
C ALA A 136 2.81 -12.27 11.25
N THR A 137 3.50 -11.29 10.69
CA THR A 137 4.55 -10.54 11.39
C THR A 137 3.96 -9.35 12.13
N ASP A 138 3.41 -8.41 11.38
CA ASP A 138 2.87 -7.08 11.69
C ASP A 138 2.93 -6.26 10.39
N TRP A 139 2.57 -4.97 10.42
CA TRP A 139 2.58 -4.11 9.23
C TRP A 139 3.93 -3.43 8.97
N TYR A 140 4.98 -3.73 9.75
CA TYR A 140 6.25 -3.05 9.65
C TYR A 140 7.40 -4.05 9.67
N TYR A 141 8.46 -3.79 8.92
CA TYR A 141 9.60 -4.70 8.84
C TYR A 141 10.42 -4.63 10.15
N ILE A 142 10.19 -5.57 11.06
CA ILE A 142 10.99 -5.71 12.28
C ILE A 142 11.90 -6.93 12.11
N SER A 143 12.98 -6.79 11.35
CA SER A 143 14.02 -7.82 11.30
C SER A 143 14.44 -8.20 12.74
N PRO A 144 14.46 -9.50 13.10
CA PRO A 144 14.49 -10.66 12.21
C PRO A 144 13.14 -11.40 12.07
N MET A 145 12.01 -10.72 12.24
CA MET A 145 10.67 -11.31 12.11
C MET A 145 10.45 -11.86 10.70
N GLY A 146 9.97 -13.10 10.64
CA GLY A 146 9.80 -13.84 9.40
C GLY A 146 11.07 -14.45 8.81
N ILE A 147 12.26 -14.18 9.35
CA ILE A 147 13.51 -14.75 8.81
C ILE A 147 13.74 -16.16 9.38
N PRO A 148 13.91 -17.19 8.51
CA PRO A 148 14.14 -18.57 8.93
C PRO A 148 15.31 -18.70 9.92
N GLY A 149 15.07 -19.38 11.04
CA GLY A 149 16.08 -19.59 12.08
C GLY A 149 16.22 -18.47 13.10
N TYR A 150 15.56 -17.31 12.89
CA TYR A 150 15.62 -16.17 13.81
C TYR A 150 14.27 -15.82 14.46
N SER A 151 13.15 -16.18 13.84
CA SER A 151 11.82 -16.04 14.45
C SER A 151 10.88 -17.18 14.06
N GLN A 152 9.81 -17.35 14.84
CA GLN A 152 8.74 -18.34 14.59
C GLN A 152 7.56 -17.74 13.80
N TYR A 153 7.64 -16.45 13.44
CA TYR A 153 6.62 -15.81 12.62
C TYR A 153 6.70 -16.33 11.19
N VAL A 154 5.54 -16.62 10.59
CA VAL A 154 5.50 -17.08 9.20
C VAL A 154 5.26 -15.88 8.30
N VAL A 155 6.27 -15.55 7.50
CA VAL A 155 6.21 -14.54 6.44
C VAL A 155 6.67 -15.19 5.14
N SER A 156 6.04 -14.82 4.03
CA SER A 156 6.54 -15.17 2.70
C SER A 156 7.63 -14.18 2.28
N PRO A 157 8.67 -14.57 1.53
CA PRO A 157 9.56 -13.60 0.88
C PRO A 157 8.81 -12.68 -0.09
N LEU A 158 7.61 -13.10 -0.54
CA LEU A 158 6.71 -12.24 -1.32
C LEU A 158 6.27 -10.98 -0.56
N PHE A 159 6.23 -11.02 0.78
CA PHE A 159 5.90 -9.88 1.63
C PHE A 159 6.87 -8.72 1.39
N PHE A 160 8.17 -8.98 1.50
CA PHE A 160 9.22 -7.97 1.27
C PHE A 160 9.25 -7.51 -0.19
N ILE A 161 8.95 -8.40 -1.15
CA ILE A 161 8.77 -7.99 -2.56
C ILE A 161 7.56 -7.06 -2.70
N GLY A 162 6.47 -7.34 -1.99
CA GLY A 162 5.31 -6.47 -1.89
C GLY A 162 5.68 -5.08 -1.41
N TRP A 163 6.48 -4.97 -0.36
CA TRP A 163 7.03 -3.70 0.13
C TRP A 163 7.86 -2.95 -0.90
N LEU A 164 8.81 -3.63 -1.56
CA LEU A 164 9.59 -3.00 -2.62
C LEU A 164 8.73 -2.52 -3.81
N LEU A 165 7.65 -3.22 -4.13
CA LEU A 165 6.69 -2.75 -5.12
C LEU A 165 5.93 -1.51 -4.61
N LEU A 166 5.55 -1.45 -3.34
CA LEU A 166 4.94 -0.27 -2.73
C LEU A 166 5.89 0.94 -2.76
N ASP A 167 7.19 0.71 -2.54
CA ASP A 167 8.22 1.73 -2.67
C ASP A 167 8.27 2.28 -4.09
N ILE A 168 8.31 1.39 -5.09
CA ILE A 168 8.30 1.79 -6.50
C ILE A 168 7.05 2.62 -6.81
N PHE A 169 5.87 2.24 -6.30
CA PHE A 169 4.68 3.07 -6.41
C PHE A 169 4.89 4.46 -5.78
N THR A 170 5.38 4.51 -4.56
CA THR A 170 5.57 5.74 -3.78
C THR A 170 6.47 6.72 -4.53
N TYR A 171 7.59 6.24 -5.07
CA TYR A 171 8.50 7.04 -5.88
C TYR A 171 7.89 7.42 -7.22
N THR A 172 7.34 6.47 -7.98
CA THR A 172 6.84 6.77 -9.33
C THR A 172 5.63 7.71 -9.32
N GLY A 173 4.69 7.51 -8.39
CA GLY A 173 3.56 8.40 -8.17
C GLY A 173 4.00 9.76 -7.62
N GLY A 174 4.99 9.77 -6.71
CA GLY A 174 5.50 11.00 -6.12
C GLY A 174 6.25 11.85 -7.14
N ILE A 175 7.12 11.23 -7.94
CA ILE A 175 7.81 11.86 -9.08
C ILE A 175 6.78 12.42 -10.06
N TRP A 176 5.68 11.72 -10.33
CA TRP A 176 4.63 12.21 -11.21
C TRP A 176 4.01 13.51 -10.68
N ILE A 177 3.72 13.59 -9.38
CA ILE A 177 3.20 14.81 -8.73
C ILE A 177 4.25 15.93 -8.81
N VAL A 178 5.48 15.68 -8.34
CA VAL A 178 6.59 16.65 -8.32
C VAL A 178 6.89 17.20 -9.72
N TYR A 179 6.82 16.35 -10.74
CA TYR A 179 7.00 16.74 -12.13
C TYR A 179 5.99 17.81 -12.58
N HIS A 180 4.72 17.72 -12.14
CA HIS A 180 3.72 18.73 -12.47
C HIS A 180 3.93 20.04 -11.70
N TYR A 181 4.40 19.99 -10.45
CA TYR A 181 4.85 21.18 -9.74
C TYR A 181 6.04 21.85 -10.45
N TYR A 182 7.00 21.07 -10.93
CA TYR A 182 8.14 21.58 -11.69
C TYR A 182 7.72 22.22 -13.03
N ILE A 183 6.72 21.67 -13.71
CA ILE A 183 6.17 22.33 -14.91
C ILE A 183 5.52 23.65 -14.52
N ALA A 184 4.68 23.66 -13.49
CA ALA A 184 3.98 24.86 -13.04
C ALA A 184 4.97 25.96 -12.61
N SER A 185 6.08 25.60 -11.95
CA SER A 185 7.06 26.57 -11.46
C SER A 185 7.75 27.37 -12.57
N LYS A 186 7.69 26.90 -13.83
CA LYS A 186 8.24 27.64 -14.98
C LYS A 186 7.34 28.79 -15.44
N SER A 187 6.07 28.78 -15.09
CA SER A 187 5.07 29.77 -15.52
C SER A 187 4.38 30.49 -14.36
N LEU A 188 4.47 29.97 -13.13
CA LEU A 188 3.91 30.57 -11.93
C LEU A 188 4.60 31.90 -11.61
N LYS A 189 3.80 32.96 -11.59
CA LYS A 189 4.20 34.31 -11.12
C LYS A 189 3.78 34.58 -9.68
N GLU A 190 2.87 33.76 -9.16
CA GLU A 190 2.26 33.91 -7.83
C GLU A 190 2.67 32.75 -6.92
N LYS A 191 2.47 32.96 -5.61
CA LYS A 191 2.70 31.90 -4.61
C LYS A 191 1.69 30.77 -4.79
N LEU A 192 2.14 29.54 -4.55
CA LEU A 192 1.25 28.38 -4.55
C LEU A 192 0.18 28.51 -3.44
N PRO A 193 -1.09 28.15 -3.72
CA PRO A 193 -2.10 27.94 -2.69
C PRO A 193 -1.61 26.99 -1.60
N VAL A 194 -1.98 27.28 -0.34
CA VAL A 194 -1.59 26.47 0.83
C VAL A 194 -1.89 24.97 0.65
N PRO A 195 -3.05 24.55 0.10
CA PRO A 195 -3.31 23.12 -0.14
C PRO A 195 -2.28 22.47 -1.06
N LEU A 196 -1.81 23.17 -2.10
CA LEU A 196 -0.80 22.64 -3.02
C LEU A 196 0.57 22.54 -2.35
N VAL A 197 0.94 23.50 -1.50
CA VAL A 197 2.14 23.37 -0.69
C VAL A 197 2.05 22.14 0.22
N TYR A 198 0.91 21.94 0.89
CA TYR A 198 0.68 20.78 1.74
C TYR A 198 0.80 19.46 0.96
N PHE A 199 0.15 19.32 -0.19
CA PHE A 199 0.22 18.10 -1.01
C PHE A 199 1.65 17.81 -1.46
N LEU A 200 2.38 18.82 -1.93
CA LEU A 200 3.78 18.67 -2.32
C LEU A 200 4.64 18.20 -1.14
N MET A 201 4.50 18.82 0.03
CA MET A 201 5.29 18.47 1.22
C MET A 201 5.00 17.04 1.68
N VAL A 202 3.74 16.63 1.74
CA VAL A 202 3.37 15.26 2.12
C VAL A 202 3.88 14.25 1.08
N THR A 203 3.79 14.55 -0.22
CA THR A 203 4.39 13.68 -1.26
C THR A 203 5.90 13.54 -1.09
N LEU A 204 6.62 14.62 -0.80
CA LEU A 204 8.06 14.56 -0.55
C LEU A 204 8.38 13.78 0.72
N MET A 205 7.58 13.93 1.78
CA MET A 205 7.73 13.15 3.01
C MET A 205 7.50 11.66 2.78
N PHE A 206 6.52 11.27 1.96
CA PHE A 206 6.36 9.87 1.55
C PHE A 206 7.61 9.36 0.85
N MET A 207 8.10 10.06 -0.17
CA MET A 207 9.30 9.65 -0.91
C MET A 207 10.54 9.54 -0.01
N ILE A 208 10.74 10.48 0.92
CA ILE A 208 11.88 10.43 1.84
C ILE A 208 11.70 9.30 2.86
N GLY A 209 10.52 9.16 3.46
CA GLY A 209 10.25 8.13 4.46
C GLY A 209 10.44 6.71 3.93
N TYR A 210 10.03 6.47 2.69
CA TYR A 210 10.15 5.18 2.02
C TYR A 210 11.60 4.81 1.66
N SER A 211 12.56 5.73 1.75
CA SER A 211 13.98 5.38 1.55
C SER A 211 14.53 4.45 2.62
N GLY A 212 14.07 4.61 3.87
CA GLY A 212 14.41 3.69 4.96
C GLY A 212 13.75 2.32 4.80
N VAL A 213 12.52 2.31 4.27
CA VAL A 213 11.75 1.11 3.94
C VAL A 213 12.49 0.29 2.89
N THR A 214 12.81 0.90 1.75
CA THR A 214 13.57 0.25 0.68
C THR A 214 14.88 -0.36 1.16
N ALA A 215 15.64 0.37 1.98
CA ALA A 215 16.91 -0.14 2.49
C ALA A 215 16.72 -1.38 3.37
N ALA A 216 15.70 -1.37 4.23
CA ALA A 216 15.40 -2.46 5.14
C ALA A 216 14.85 -3.69 4.39
N ASP A 217 13.90 -3.52 3.47
CA ASP A 217 13.33 -4.65 2.72
C ASP A 217 14.36 -5.32 1.80
N VAL A 218 15.27 -4.53 1.20
CA VAL A 218 16.42 -5.08 0.46
C VAL A 218 17.31 -5.90 1.40
N TRP A 219 17.61 -5.38 2.60
CA TRP A 219 18.40 -6.10 3.58
C TRP A 219 17.73 -7.41 4.00
N ASP A 220 16.43 -7.37 4.32
CA ASP A 220 15.67 -8.53 4.77
C ASP A 220 15.54 -9.59 3.67
N LEU A 221 15.38 -9.20 2.40
CA LEU A 221 15.42 -10.14 1.27
C LEU A 221 16.79 -10.78 1.10
N LEU A 222 17.87 -10.01 1.22
CA LEU A 222 19.23 -10.54 1.15
C LEU A 222 19.53 -11.46 2.34
N ALA A 223 19.03 -11.13 3.53
CA ALA A 223 19.18 -11.95 4.74
C ALA A 223 18.38 -13.25 4.64
N TYR A 224 17.13 -13.17 4.14
CA TYR A 224 16.30 -14.34 3.84
C TYR A 224 16.99 -15.28 2.84
N ALA A 225 17.68 -14.72 1.84
CA ALA A 225 18.46 -15.49 0.87
C ALA A 225 19.84 -15.97 1.38
N GLY A 226 20.22 -15.62 2.61
CA GLY A 226 21.53 -15.98 3.19
C GLY A 226 22.73 -15.23 2.60
N VAL A 227 22.49 -14.11 1.92
CA VAL A 227 23.54 -13.28 1.28
C VAL A 227 24.18 -12.32 2.30
N VAL A 228 23.40 -11.79 3.24
CA VAL A 228 23.88 -10.94 4.34
C VAL A 228 23.49 -11.54 5.69
N GLY A 229 24.30 -11.30 6.73
CA GLY A 229 24.01 -11.74 8.09
C GLY A 229 23.20 -10.70 8.87
N LEU A 230 22.32 -11.15 9.77
CA LEU A 230 21.55 -10.25 10.65
C LEU A 230 22.36 -9.74 11.85
N ASN A 231 23.49 -10.39 12.14
CA ASN A 231 24.43 -10.06 13.23
C ASN A 231 25.79 -9.60 12.66
N ALA A 232 25.79 -8.83 11.58
CA ALA A 232 27.02 -8.28 11.00
C ALA A 232 27.55 -7.09 11.81
#